data_AF-A0A932GTG7-F1
#
_entry.id   AF-A0A932GTG7-F1
#
_cell.length_a   1.000
_cell.length_b   1.000
_cell.length_c   1.000
_cell.angle_alpha   90.00
_cell.angle_beta   90.00
_cell.angle_gamma   90.00
#
_symmetry.space_group_name_H-M   'P 1'
#
loop_
_entity.id
_entity.type
_entity.pdbx_description
1 polymer ?
#
loop_
_entity_poly.entity_id
_entity_poly.type
_entity_poly.pdbx_seq_one_letter_code
_entity_poly.pdbx_strand_id
1 'polypeptide(L)'
;GTQQNATPSILYNELISEKTIEDVPEGTYYFHVQLKNAAGWGEITHFRFRVDGTLPESLLVTEEGKDNSAGPQFTYFSMRANDALSGIDRYEIAIDGGLPEIRQGNIGAVWSAPRLRDGTHTLTVTAMDKAGNAITENRSFEVENTSFIMLGTLAYLDVGFALLTIVALVLLAFMLGWTFHEMGGWIIFLPLFLLFRFAHRLIRLEKKIRPPGRGQQSAYAKKTIPKRRI
;
A
#
# COMPACT_ATOMS: atom_id res chain seq x y z
N GLY A 1 -35.44 -24.71 -36.60
CA GLY A 1 -36.00 -23.39 -37.00
C GLY A 1 -35.75 -22.37 -35.90
N THR A 2 -36.22 -21.13 -36.04
CA THR A 2 -36.04 -20.07 -35.01
C THR A 2 -37.24 -19.92 -34.07
N GLN A 3 -38.36 -20.56 -34.39
CA GLN A 3 -39.58 -20.54 -33.57
C GLN A 3 -39.49 -21.56 -32.44
N GLN A 4 -39.80 -21.13 -31.22
CA GLN A 4 -39.73 -21.98 -30.02
C GLN A 4 -40.76 -23.10 -30.01
N ASN A 5 -41.98 -22.83 -30.49
CA ASN A 5 -43.10 -23.78 -30.46
C ASN A 5 -43.62 -23.99 -31.89
N ALA A 6 -42.87 -24.71 -32.71
CA ALA A 6 -43.28 -25.02 -34.08
C ALA A 6 -43.53 -26.51 -34.28
N THR A 7 -44.52 -26.81 -35.12
CA THR A 7 -44.80 -28.17 -35.56
C THR A 7 -43.75 -28.63 -36.59
N PRO A 8 -43.14 -29.82 -36.44
CA PRO A 8 -42.23 -30.35 -37.44
C PRO A 8 -42.93 -30.53 -38.80
N SER A 9 -42.30 -30.08 -39.88
CA SER A 9 -42.83 -30.19 -41.25
C SER A 9 -42.15 -31.26 -42.10
N ILE A 10 -40.98 -31.75 -41.66
CA ILE A 10 -40.21 -32.76 -42.38
C ILE A 10 -40.57 -34.13 -41.82
N LEU A 11 -41.12 -34.99 -42.68
CA LEU A 11 -41.49 -36.35 -42.34
C LEU A 11 -40.41 -37.33 -42.79
N TYR A 12 -40.02 -38.24 -41.90
CA TYR A 12 -39.17 -39.39 -42.21
C TYR A 12 -40.00 -40.66 -42.11
N ASN A 13 -39.90 -41.52 -43.13
CA ASN A 13 -40.63 -42.80 -43.17
C ASN A 13 -39.96 -43.88 -42.31
N GLU A 14 -38.67 -43.74 -42.06
CA GLU A 14 -37.87 -44.61 -41.21
C GLU A 14 -37.32 -43.83 -40.01
N LEU A 15 -36.93 -44.55 -38.96
CA LEU A 15 -36.28 -43.94 -37.82
C LEU A 15 -34.91 -43.41 -38.24
N ILE A 16 -34.67 -42.12 -37.99
CA ILE A 16 -33.36 -41.51 -38.13
C ILE A 16 -32.73 -41.32 -36.75
N SER A 17 -31.44 -41.62 -36.64
CA SER A 17 -30.66 -41.37 -35.41
C SER A 17 -29.85 -40.08 -35.49
N GLU A 18 -29.60 -39.57 -36.69
CA GLU A 18 -28.78 -38.38 -36.93
C GLU A 18 -29.29 -37.58 -38.13
N LYS A 19 -28.92 -36.29 -38.14
CA LYS A 19 -29.12 -35.40 -39.27
C LYS A 19 -28.01 -34.34 -39.26
N THR A 20 -27.28 -34.26 -40.35
CA THR A 20 -26.28 -33.21 -40.57
C THR A 20 -26.95 -32.02 -41.23
N ILE A 21 -26.64 -30.82 -40.71
CA ILE A 21 -27.01 -29.55 -41.32
C ILE A 21 -25.71 -28.75 -41.37
N GLU A 22 -25.29 -28.39 -42.58
CA GLU A 22 -24.07 -27.63 -42.83
C GLU A 22 -24.39 -26.13 -42.88
N ASP A 23 -23.36 -25.30 -42.67
CA ASP A 23 -23.40 -23.85 -42.82
C ASP A 23 -24.56 -23.16 -42.08
N VAL A 24 -24.85 -23.62 -40.87
CA VAL A 24 -25.87 -23.00 -40.01
C VAL A 24 -25.35 -21.63 -39.56
N PRO A 25 -26.03 -20.52 -39.91
CA PRO A 25 -25.63 -19.20 -39.45
C PRO A 25 -25.71 -19.08 -37.93
N GLU A 26 -25.11 -18.03 -37.39
CA GLU A 26 -25.21 -17.73 -35.97
C GLU A 26 -26.65 -17.41 -35.55
N GLY A 27 -26.99 -17.83 -34.34
CA GLY A 27 -28.28 -17.49 -33.75
C GLY A 27 -28.81 -18.54 -32.79
N THR A 28 -30.03 -18.31 -32.31
CA THR A 28 -30.77 -19.24 -31.47
C THR A 28 -31.71 -20.07 -32.33
N TYR A 29 -31.60 -21.39 -32.19
CA TYR A 29 -32.36 -22.36 -32.95
C TYR A 29 -33.08 -23.34 -32.03
N TYR A 30 -34.11 -23.95 -32.60
CA TYR A 30 -34.89 -24.99 -31.98
C TYR A 30 -34.99 -26.19 -32.91
N PHE A 31 -34.73 -27.36 -32.35
CA PHE A 31 -34.99 -28.66 -32.94
C PHE A 31 -36.30 -29.20 -32.39
N HIS A 32 -37.22 -29.57 -33.30
CA HIS A 32 -38.56 -30.03 -32.96
C HIS A 32 -38.72 -31.45 -33.45
N VAL A 33 -39.08 -32.36 -32.54
CA VAL A 33 -39.24 -33.79 -32.85
C VAL A 33 -40.61 -34.25 -32.43
N GLN A 34 -41.26 -35.01 -33.31
CA GLN A 34 -42.51 -35.69 -33.03
C GLN A 34 -42.40 -37.12 -33.55
N LEU A 35 -42.80 -38.08 -32.73
CA LEU A 35 -42.79 -39.49 -33.09
C LEU A 35 -44.21 -39.95 -33.44
N LYS A 36 -44.34 -40.75 -34.50
CA LYS A 36 -45.58 -41.47 -34.82
C LYS A 36 -45.43 -42.95 -34.48
N ASN A 37 -46.41 -43.52 -33.80
CA ASN A 37 -46.52 -44.95 -33.59
C ASN A 37 -47.85 -45.48 -34.12
N ALA A 38 -48.18 -46.75 -33.84
CA ALA A 38 -49.44 -47.37 -34.26
C ALA A 38 -50.70 -46.68 -33.72
N ALA A 39 -50.60 -45.97 -32.58
CA ALA A 39 -51.71 -45.21 -31.99
C ALA A 39 -51.85 -43.78 -32.58
N GLY A 40 -50.88 -43.33 -33.39
CA GLY A 40 -50.89 -42.02 -34.01
C GLY A 40 -49.68 -41.16 -33.65
N TRP A 41 -49.85 -39.84 -33.74
CA TRP A 41 -48.82 -38.87 -33.42
C TRP A 41 -48.74 -38.63 -31.91
N GLY A 42 -47.52 -38.62 -31.37
CA GLY A 42 -47.26 -38.22 -29.98
C GLY A 42 -47.09 -36.71 -29.82
N GLU A 43 -46.69 -36.30 -28.62
CA GLU A 43 -46.35 -34.91 -28.29
C GLU A 43 -45.11 -34.42 -29.06
N ILE A 44 -45.01 -33.11 -29.23
CA ILE A 44 -43.84 -32.48 -29.86
C ILE A 44 -42.84 -32.10 -28.76
N THR A 45 -41.60 -32.55 -28.92
CA THR A 45 -40.48 -32.16 -28.06
C THR A 45 -39.70 -31.02 -28.73
N HIS A 46 -39.39 -29.98 -27.96
CA HIS A 46 -38.64 -28.81 -28.42
C HIS A 46 -37.29 -28.73 -27.71
N PHE A 47 -36.19 -28.64 -28.47
CA PHE A 47 -34.84 -28.52 -27.94
C PHE A 47 -34.17 -27.24 -28.44
N ARG A 48 -33.77 -26.35 -27.54
CA ARG A 48 -33.08 -25.11 -27.88
C ARG A 48 -31.58 -25.32 -27.94
N PHE A 49 -30.94 -24.76 -28.97
CA PHE A 49 -29.49 -24.65 -29.07
C PHE A 49 -29.11 -23.28 -29.66
N ARG A 50 -27.83 -22.92 -29.54
CA ARG A 50 -27.27 -21.70 -30.12
C ARG A 50 -26.08 -22.08 -30.97
N VAL A 51 -25.90 -21.38 -32.07
CA VAL A 51 -24.72 -21.45 -32.93
C VAL A 51 -24.01 -20.12 -32.79
N ASP A 52 -22.78 -20.14 -32.30
CA ASP A 52 -22.02 -18.95 -31.96
C ASP A 52 -20.56 -19.15 -32.36
N GLY A 53 -20.11 -18.42 -33.38
CA GLY A 53 -18.72 -18.39 -33.82
C GLY A 53 -18.05 -17.04 -33.54
N THR A 54 -18.71 -16.16 -32.80
CA THR A 54 -18.18 -14.85 -32.43
C THR A 54 -17.36 -14.93 -31.17
N LEU A 55 -16.23 -14.21 -31.14
CA LEU A 55 -15.44 -14.07 -29.93
C LEU A 55 -16.20 -13.19 -28.92
N PRO A 56 -15.95 -13.34 -27.60
CA PRO A 56 -16.52 -12.43 -26.61
C PRO A 56 -16.29 -10.95 -26.96
N GLU A 57 -17.31 -10.12 -26.78
CA GLU A 57 -17.34 -8.71 -27.19
C GLU A 57 -16.34 -7.84 -26.43
N SER A 58 -16.06 -8.18 -25.18
CA SER A 58 -15.15 -7.44 -24.32
C SER A 58 -14.54 -8.32 -23.25
N LEU A 59 -13.32 -7.96 -22.86
CA LEU A 59 -12.65 -8.42 -21.65
C LEU A 59 -12.00 -7.18 -21.02
N LEU A 60 -12.33 -6.95 -19.75
CA LEU A 60 -11.76 -5.90 -18.92
C LEU A 60 -11.14 -6.56 -17.70
N VAL A 61 -9.83 -6.53 -17.60
CA VAL A 61 -9.08 -6.89 -16.41
C VAL A 61 -8.76 -5.62 -15.65
N THR A 62 -8.93 -5.58 -14.33
CA THR A 62 -8.59 -4.43 -13.47
C THR A 62 -7.77 -4.93 -12.28
N GLU A 63 -6.69 -4.22 -11.97
CA GLU A 63 -5.90 -4.43 -10.76
C GLU A 63 -6.56 -3.69 -9.60
N GLU A 64 -6.87 -4.41 -8.53
CA GLU A 64 -7.58 -3.92 -7.36
C GLU A 64 -6.59 -3.72 -6.21
N GLY A 65 -6.79 -2.64 -5.43
CA GLY A 65 -6.05 -2.43 -4.18
C GLY A 65 -4.64 -1.83 -4.34
N LYS A 66 -4.29 -1.31 -5.52
CA LYS A 66 -3.03 -0.60 -5.78
C LYS A 66 -2.77 0.57 -4.81
N ASP A 67 -3.84 1.15 -4.29
CA ASP A 67 -3.81 2.36 -3.45
C ASP A 67 -3.79 2.03 -1.95
N ASN A 68 -4.00 0.76 -1.59
CA ASN A 68 -4.04 0.34 -0.20
C ASN A 68 -2.62 0.07 0.28
N SER A 69 -2.07 1.00 1.05
CA SER A 69 -0.83 0.88 1.83
C SER A 69 -0.84 -0.25 2.89
N ALA A 70 -1.71 -1.25 2.75
CA ALA A 70 -1.91 -2.38 3.64
C ALA A 70 -0.96 -3.54 3.30
N GLY A 71 0.34 -3.23 3.18
CA GLY A 71 1.41 -4.21 3.22
C GLY A 71 1.57 -5.17 2.01
N PRO A 72 2.72 -5.85 1.92
CA PRO A 72 3.29 -6.38 0.68
C PRO A 72 2.73 -7.73 0.19
N GLN A 73 1.45 -8.08 0.31
CA GLN A 73 1.06 -9.50 0.12
C GLN A 73 -0.19 -9.83 -0.69
N PHE A 74 -0.94 -8.85 -1.21
CA PHE A 74 -2.20 -9.19 -1.86
C PHE A 74 -2.55 -8.31 -3.08
N THR A 75 -1.94 -8.61 -4.23
CA THR A 75 -2.42 -8.09 -5.53
C THR A 75 -3.66 -8.88 -5.94
N TYR A 76 -4.77 -8.19 -6.17
CA TYR A 76 -6.00 -8.80 -6.66
C TYR A 76 -6.36 -8.23 -8.03
N PHE A 77 -7.05 -9.05 -8.82
CA PHE A 77 -7.56 -8.64 -10.11
C PHE A 77 -9.05 -8.96 -10.20
N SER A 78 -9.83 -7.97 -10.59
CA SER A 78 -11.19 -8.18 -11.06
C SER A 78 -11.16 -8.32 -12.59
N MET A 79 -11.94 -9.24 -13.13
CA MET A 79 -12.10 -9.39 -14.56
C MET A 79 -13.58 -9.46 -14.92
N ARG A 80 -13.93 -8.86 -16.04
CA ARG A 80 -15.28 -8.85 -16.58
C ARG A 80 -15.24 -9.09 -18.07
N ALA A 81 -16.05 -10.03 -18.55
CA ALA A 81 -16.22 -10.26 -19.97
C ALA A 81 -17.70 -10.34 -20.33
N ASN A 82 -18.02 -10.04 -21.58
CA ASN A 82 -19.37 -10.11 -22.08
C ASN A 82 -19.39 -10.89 -23.40
N ASP A 83 -20.36 -11.78 -23.52
CA ASP A 83 -20.74 -12.41 -24.77
C ASP A 83 -22.27 -12.46 -24.83
N ALA A 84 -22.85 -11.99 -25.93
CA ALA A 84 -24.30 -11.83 -26.03
C ALA A 84 -25.03 -13.13 -26.35
N LEU A 85 -24.40 -14.05 -27.09
CA LEU A 85 -25.08 -15.20 -27.66
C LEU A 85 -24.88 -16.45 -26.81
N SER A 86 -23.66 -16.89 -26.51
CA SER A 86 -23.40 -18.06 -25.68
C SER A 86 -23.13 -17.70 -24.20
N GLY A 87 -22.63 -16.49 -23.94
CA GLY A 87 -22.21 -16.02 -22.62
C GLY A 87 -20.88 -16.66 -22.19
N ILE A 88 -20.25 -16.10 -21.15
CA ILE A 88 -18.94 -16.59 -20.69
C ILE A 88 -19.07 -17.92 -19.95
N ASP A 89 -18.12 -18.81 -20.19
CA ASP A 89 -17.94 -20.09 -19.49
C ASP A 89 -16.92 -19.94 -18.37
N ARG A 90 -15.71 -19.50 -18.73
CA ARG A 90 -14.56 -19.45 -17.81
C ARG A 90 -13.52 -18.40 -18.18
N TYR A 91 -12.63 -18.17 -17.23
CA TYR A 91 -11.40 -17.40 -17.38
C TYR A 91 -10.19 -18.31 -17.16
N GLU A 92 -9.19 -18.18 -18.01
CA GLU A 92 -7.89 -18.83 -17.88
C GLU A 92 -6.86 -17.74 -17.56
N ILE A 93 -6.17 -17.86 -16.43
CA ILE A 93 -5.37 -16.77 -15.84
C ILE A 93 -3.94 -17.25 -15.65
N ALA A 94 -2.98 -16.63 -16.33
CA ALA A 94 -1.56 -16.97 -16.22
C ALA A 94 -0.74 -15.74 -15.82
N ILE A 95 0.36 -15.97 -15.11
CA ILE A 95 1.37 -14.94 -14.81
C ILE A 95 2.68 -15.33 -15.49
N ASP A 96 3.32 -14.36 -16.13
CA ASP A 96 4.64 -14.49 -16.78
C ASP A 96 4.74 -15.69 -17.73
N GLY A 97 3.66 -16.02 -18.43
CA GLY A 97 3.59 -17.16 -19.35
C GLY A 97 3.58 -18.53 -18.67
N GLY A 98 3.34 -18.59 -17.35
CA GLY A 98 3.18 -19.82 -16.60
C GLY A 98 1.91 -20.60 -16.94
N LEU A 99 1.66 -21.69 -16.21
CA LEU A 99 0.45 -22.49 -16.38
C LEU A 99 -0.80 -21.69 -15.98
N PRO A 100 -1.86 -21.69 -16.81
CA PRO A 100 -3.08 -20.97 -16.49
C PRO A 100 -3.87 -21.65 -15.36
N GLU A 101 -4.38 -20.84 -14.45
CA GLU A 101 -5.40 -21.23 -13.49
C GLU A 101 -6.79 -21.01 -14.09
N ILE A 102 -7.67 -22.00 -13.93
CA ILE A 102 -9.04 -21.92 -14.44
C ILE A 102 -9.97 -21.36 -13.37
N ARG A 103 -10.71 -20.32 -13.72
CA ARG A 103 -11.79 -19.75 -12.91
C ARG A 103 -13.10 -19.83 -13.66
N GLN A 104 -14.06 -20.56 -13.09
CA GLN A 104 -15.43 -20.59 -13.61
C GLN A 104 -16.09 -19.22 -13.39
N GLY A 105 -16.76 -18.68 -14.40
CA GLY A 105 -17.37 -17.35 -14.29
C GLY A 105 -18.23 -16.99 -15.50
N ASN A 106 -19.40 -16.38 -15.25
CA ASN A 106 -20.38 -16.07 -16.30
C ASN A 106 -20.28 -14.64 -16.86
N ILE A 107 -19.90 -13.66 -16.04
CA ILE A 107 -19.76 -12.24 -16.45
C ILE A 107 -18.52 -11.62 -15.84
N GLY A 108 -18.09 -12.11 -14.67
CA GLY A 108 -16.84 -11.69 -14.06
C GLY A 108 -16.31 -12.69 -13.06
N ALA A 109 -15.05 -12.49 -12.70
CA ALA A 109 -14.33 -13.26 -11.69
C ALA A 109 -13.40 -12.34 -10.90
N VAL A 110 -13.06 -12.76 -9.69
CA VAL A 110 -12.01 -12.14 -8.89
C VAL A 110 -10.92 -13.16 -8.67
N TRP A 111 -9.68 -12.73 -8.81
CA TRP A 111 -8.51 -13.59 -8.68
C TRP A 111 -7.44 -12.90 -7.84
N SER A 112 -6.73 -13.68 -7.03
CA SER A 112 -5.63 -13.20 -6.19
C SER A 112 -4.34 -13.76 -6.74
N ALA A 113 -3.37 -12.88 -6.98
CA ALA A 113 -2.06 -13.32 -7.40
C ALA A 113 -1.37 -14.11 -6.28
N PRO A 114 -0.61 -15.16 -6.61
CA PRO A 114 0.26 -15.80 -5.64
C PRO A 114 1.32 -14.80 -5.15
N ARG A 115 2.08 -15.17 -4.13
CA ARG A 115 3.23 -14.37 -3.70
C ARG A 115 4.28 -14.33 -4.82
N LEU A 116 4.52 -13.14 -5.34
CA LEU A 116 5.51 -12.86 -6.38
C LEU A 116 6.73 -12.14 -5.80
N ARG A 117 7.83 -12.13 -6.54
CA ARG A 117 9.03 -11.36 -6.19
C ARG A 117 8.83 -9.90 -6.61
N ASP A 118 9.74 -9.03 -6.16
CA ASP A 118 9.72 -7.64 -6.59
C ASP A 118 10.04 -7.53 -8.08
N GLY A 119 9.34 -6.62 -8.75
CA GLY A 119 9.56 -6.30 -10.16
C GLY A 119 8.29 -6.28 -10.99
N THR A 120 8.46 -6.11 -12.29
CA THR A 120 7.38 -6.09 -13.27
C THR A 120 6.96 -7.50 -13.64
N HIS A 121 5.66 -7.76 -13.54
CA HIS A 121 5.01 -9.00 -13.92
C HIS A 121 3.98 -8.76 -15.01
N THR A 122 3.69 -9.80 -15.80
CA THR A 122 2.63 -9.77 -16.81
C THR A 122 1.54 -10.76 -16.45
N LEU A 123 0.33 -10.24 -16.25
CA LEU A 123 -0.89 -11.03 -16.14
C LEU A 123 -1.49 -11.23 -17.54
N THR A 124 -1.75 -12.48 -17.89
CA THR A 124 -2.50 -12.88 -19.09
C THR A 124 -3.83 -13.47 -18.67
N VAL A 125 -4.93 -12.90 -19.14
CA VAL A 125 -6.28 -13.41 -18.89
C VAL A 125 -6.94 -13.73 -20.22
N THR A 126 -7.44 -14.96 -20.35
CA THR A 126 -8.22 -15.40 -21.50
C THR A 126 -9.64 -15.71 -21.04
N ALA A 127 -10.64 -14.99 -21.56
CA ALA A 127 -12.04 -15.30 -21.33
C ALA A 127 -12.55 -16.19 -22.47
N MET A 128 -13.22 -17.28 -22.11
CA MET A 128 -13.76 -18.26 -23.04
C MET A 128 -15.26 -18.37 -22.86
N ASP A 129 -16.00 -18.33 -23.97
CA ASP A 129 -17.44 -18.49 -23.98
C ASP A 129 -17.87 -19.97 -23.97
N LYS A 130 -19.19 -20.20 -23.95
CA LYS A 130 -19.75 -21.57 -23.94
C LYS A 130 -19.73 -22.27 -25.29
N ALA A 131 -19.43 -21.55 -26.36
CA ALA A 131 -19.26 -22.09 -27.71
C ALA A 131 -17.79 -22.43 -28.03
N GLY A 132 -16.84 -22.02 -27.17
CA GLY A 132 -15.42 -22.25 -27.31
C GLY A 132 -14.64 -21.10 -27.96
N ASN A 133 -15.25 -19.94 -28.18
CA ASN A 133 -14.54 -18.76 -28.67
C ASN A 133 -13.86 -18.03 -27.49
N ALA A 134 -12.75 -17.36 -27.76
CA ALA A 134 -11.92 -16.78 -26.70
C ALA A 134 -11.34 -15.41 -27.08
N ILE A 135 -11.19 -14.54 -26.07
CA ILE A 135 -10.49 -13.26 -26.14
C ILE A 135 -9.43 -13.22 -25.03
N THR A 136 -8.27 -12.61 -25.30
CA THR A 136 -7.14 -12.53 -24.36
C THR A 136 -6.71 -11.09 -24.11
N GLU A 137 -6.46 -10.74 -22.86
CA GLU A 137 -5.91 -9.46 -22.41
C GLU A 137 -4.60 -9.69 -21.64
N ASN A 138 -3.59 -8.85 -21.92
CA ASN A 138 -2.34 -8.81 -21.18
C ASN A 138 -2.24 -7.51 -20.39
N ARG A 139 -1.90 -7.59 -19.11
CA ARG A 139 -1.74 -6.46 -18.21
C ARG A 139 -0.39 -6.55 -17.50
N SER A 140 0.42 -5.50 -17.65
CA SER A 140 1.64 -5.34 -16.85
C SER A 140 1.27 -4.74 -15.48
N PHE A 141 1.87 -5.27 -14.42
CA PHE A 141 1.75 -4.73 -13.08
C PHE A 141 3.10 -4.85 -12.35
N GLU A 142 3.27 -4.07 -11.29
CA GLU A 142 4.52 -4.03 -10.52
C GLU A 142 4.27 -4.53 -9.11
N VAL A 143 5.15 -5.41 -8.66
CA VAL A 143 5.13 -5.94 -7.29
C VAL A 143 6.28 -5.30 -6.54
N GLU A 144 5.95 -4.64 -5.43
CA GLU A 144 6.92 -4.13 -4.48
C GLU A 144 6.66 -4.74 -3.11
N ASN A 145 7.40 -5.79 -2.76
CA ASN A 145 7.40 -6.31 -1.41
C ASN A 145 8.28 -5.41 -0.54
N THR A 146 7.78 -4.22 -0.21
CA THR A 146 8.43 -3.39 0.82
C THR A 146 8.44 -4.21 2.10
N SER A 147 9.62 -4.75 2.44
CA SER A 147 9.84 -5.36 3.74
C SER A 147 9.55 -4.27 4.74
N PHE A 148 8.44 -4.40 5.47
CA PHE A 148 8.19 -3.57 6.64
C PHE A 148 9.23 -3.98 7.68
N ILE A 149 10.47 -3.52 7.51
CA ILE A 149 11.44 -3.49 8.58
C ILE A 149 10.80 -2.54 9.57
N MET A 150 10.39 -3.11 10.70
CA MET A 150 9.81 -2.44 11.84
C MET A 150 10.69 -1.25 12.26
N LEU A 151 10.50 -0.09 11.62
CA LEU A 151 11.17 1.16 11.95
C LEU A 151 10.86 1.58 13.40
N GLY A 152 9.80 1.01 14.00
CA GLY A 152 9.47 1.19 15.42
C GLY A 152 10.43 0.49 16.39
N THR A 153 11.06 -0.64 16.04
CA THR A 153 11.88 -1.40 17.00
C THR A 153 13.26 -0.76 17.21
N LEU A 154 13.82 -0.12 16.18
CA LEU A 154 15.08 0.61 16.28
C LEU A 154 14.91 2.02 16.86
N ALA A 155 13.77 2.68 16.64
CA ALA A 155 13.47 3.97 17.26
C ALA A 155 13.28 3.86 18.79
N TYR A 156 12.73 2.74 19.27
CA TYR A 156 12.59 2.49 20.70
C TYR A 156 13.94 2.21 21.38
N LEU A 157 14.88 1.59 20.66
CA LEU A 157 16.26 1.46 21.12
C LEU A 157 16.95 2.82 21.18
N ASP A 158 16.72 3.73 20.25
CA ASP A 158 17.37 5.05 20.25
C ASP A 158 16.90 5.93 21.43
N VAL A 159 15.59 6.07 21.63
CA VAL A 159 15.04 6.87 22.75
C VAL A 159 15.29 6.19 24.11
N GLY A 160 15.14 4.87 24.18
CA GLY A 160 15.39 4.11 25.41
C GLY A 160 16.86 4.12 25.82
N PHE A 161 17.78 3.97 24.87
CA PHE A 161 19.22 4.04 25.11
C PHE A 161 19.67 5.47 25.45
N ALA A 162 19.12 6.49 24.79
CA ALA A 162 19.35 7.90 25.16
C ALA A 162 18.90 8.19 26.60
N LEU A 163 17.73 7.68 27.01
CA LEU A 163 17.26 7.84 28.38
C LEU A 163 18.17 7.12 29.38
N LEU A 164 18.56 5.87 29.10
CA LEU A 164 19.45 5.09 29.97
C LEU A 164 20.83 5.74 30.12
N THR A 165 21.40 6.28 29.05
CA THR A 165 22.69 6.99 29.08
C THR A 165 22.61 8.28 29.89
N ILE A 166 21.53 9.06 29.77
CA ILE A 166 21.30 10.25 30.59
C ILE A 166 21.21 9.86 32.08
N VAL A 167 20.43 8.83 32.41
CA VAL A 167 20.32 8.34 33.80
C VAL A 167 21.68 7.89 34.34
N ALA A 168 22.46 7.14 33.55
CA ALA A 168 23.80 6.70 33.95
C ALA A 168 24.75 7.89 34.20
N LEU A 169 24.71 8.93 33.36
CA LEU A 169 25.52 10.14 33.54
C LEU A 169 25.12 10.94 34.79
N VAL A 170 23.82 11.02 35.10
CA VAL A 170 23.32 11.68 36.32
C VAL A 170 23.78 10.91 37.56
N LEU A 171 23.68 9.58 37.56
CA LEU A 171 24.16 8.74 38.66
C LEU A 171 25.68 8.86 38.83
N LEU A 172 26.44 8.88 37.73
CA LEU A 172 27.88 9.10 37.75
C LEU A 172 28.23 10.47 38.35
N ALA A 173 27.57 11.54 37.91
CA ALA A 173 27.79 12.89 38.44
C ALA A 173 27.44 12.98 39.93
N PHE A 174 26.36 12.31 40.36
CA PHE A 174 25.98 12.21 41.76
C PHE A 174 27.05 11.47 42.58
N MET A 175 27.53 10.32 42.09
CA MET A 175 28.60 9.56 42.74
C MET A 175 29.91 10.36 42.81
N LEU A 176 30.28 11.09 41.75
CA LEU A 176 31.45 11.97 41.74
C LEU A 176 31.30 13.14 42.73
N GLY A 177 30.13 13.76 42.81
CA GLY A 177 29.84 14.80 43.80
C GLY A 177 29.87 14.27 45.23
N TRP A 178 29.29 13.10 45.45
CA TRP A 178 29.28 12.41 46.74
C TRP A 178 30.69 12.05 47.19
N THR A 179 31.48 11.42 46.32
CA THR A 179 32.89 11.09 46.59
C THR A 179 33.73 12.35 46.82
N PHE A 180 33.50 13.43 46.06
CA PHE A 180 34.15 14.71 46.29
C PHE A 180 33.80 15.31 47.67
N HIS A 181 32.55 15.20 48.11
CA HIS A 181 32.13 15.63 49.46
C HIS A 181 32.81 14.79 50.55
N GLU A 182 32.76 13.45 50.44
CA GLU A 182 33.34 12.51 51.40
C GLU A 182 34.87 12.61 51.50
N MET A 183 35.56 12.80 50.38
CA MET A 183 37.02 13.02 50.37
C MET A 183 37.43 14.40 50.91
N GLY A 184 36.48 15.18 51.45
CA GLY A 184 36.75 16.48 52.03
C GLY A 184 37.19 17.50 50.99
N GLY A 185 36.66 17.44 49.76
CA GLY A 185 36.98 18.43 48.71
C GLY A 185 36.75 19.88 49.15
N TRP A 186 35.86 20.10 50.12
CA TRP A 186 35.64 21.38 50.81
C TRP A 186 36.88 21.91 51.54
N ILE A 187 37.77 21.03 52.02
CA ILE A 187 39.04 21.37 52.69
C ILE A 187 39.98 22.09 51.71
N ILE A 188 39.94 21.75 50.41
CA ILE A 188 40.73 22.42 49.37
C ILE A 188 40.22 23.85 49.15
N PHE A 189 38.91 24.07 49.21
CA PHE A 189 38.28 25.38 48.98
C PHE A 189 38.21 26.25 50.24
N LEU A 190 38.30 25.68 51.44
CA LEU A 190 38.28 26.38 52.72
C LEU A 190 39.37 27.47 52.85
N PRO A 191 40.67 27.22 52.56
CA PRO A 191 41.71 28.25 52.67
C PRO A 191 41.50 29.38 51.67
N LEU A 192 41.06 29.07 50.43
CA LEU A 192 40.75 30.09 49.42
C LEU A 192 39.53 30.94 49.81
N PHE A 193 38.49 30.31 50.36
CA PHE A 193 37.31 30.99 50.89
C PHE A 193 37.64 31.89 52.09
N LEU A 194 38.50 31.43 52.99
CA LEU A 194 38.97 32.22 54.14
C LEU A 194 39.83 33.42 53.69
N LEU A 195 40.73 33.22 52.72
CA LEU A 195 41.50 34.31 52.10
C LEU A 195 40.59 35.37 51.47
N PHE A 196 39.57 34.93 50.72
CA PHE A 196 38.59 35.84 50.13
C PHE A 196 37.82 36.63 51.21
N ARG A 197 37.36 35.97 52.29
CA ARG A 197 36.71 36.68 53.41
C ARG A 197 37.64 37.67 54.09
N PHE A 198 38.92 37.33 54.25
CA PHE A 198 39.90 38.20 54.89
C PHE A 198 40.16 39.44 54.03
N ALA A 199 40.41 39.27 52.72
CA ALA A 199 40.57 40.36 51.77
C ALA A 199 39.35 41.28 51.76
N HIS A 200 38.13 40.74 51.73
CA HIS A 200 36.91 41.53 51.79
C HIS A 200 36.72 42.27 53.14
N ARG A 201 37.25 41.72 54.24
CA ARG A 201 37.24 42.39 55.55
C ARG A 201 38.26 43.52 55.60
N LEU A 202 39.45 43.34 55.01
CA LEU A 202 40.46 44.40 54.90
C LEU A 202 39.95 45.58 54.05
N ILE A 203 39.33 45.31 52.90
CA ILE A 203 38.75 46.36 52.06
C ILE A 203 37.68 47.16 52.82
N ARG A 204 36.85 46.49 53.64
CA ARG A 204 35.86 47.18 54.49
C ARG A 204 36.50 48.01 55.60
N LEU A 205 37.61 47.57 56.16
CA LEU A 205 38.34 48.33 57.18
C LEU A 205 39.09 49.52 56.58
N GLU A 206 39.69 49.36 55.40
CA GLU A 206 40.31 50.46 54.66
C GLU A 206 39.31 51.58 54.36
N LYS A 207 38.08 51.23 53.95
CA LYS A 207 36.99 52.21 53.76
C LYS A 207 36.54 52.90 55.06
N LYS A 208 36.80 52.31 56.23
CA LYS A 208 36.37 52.85 57.54
C LYS A 208 37.44 53.72 58.22
N ILE A 209 38.72 53.54 57.87
CA ILE A 209 39.86 54.25 58.47
C ILE A 209 40.23 55.52 57.68
N ARG A 210 39.82 55.65 56.40
CA ARG A 210 40.00 56.92 55.68
C ARG A 210 39.12 58.02 56.31
N PRO A 211 39.70 59.11 56.84
CA PRO A 211 38.90 60.27 57.22
C PRO A 211 38.27 60.89 55.96
N PRO A 212 37.13 61.61 56.07
CA PRO A 212 36.55 62.30 54.92
C PRO A 212 37.55 63.33 54.42
N GLY A 213 38.06 63.13 53.19
CA GLY A 213 38.91 64.09 52.52
C GLY A 213 38.14 65.40 52.32
N ARG A 214 38.42 66.39 53.18
CA ARG A 214 38.01 67.78 53.00
C ARG A 214 39.02 68.42 52.05
N GLY A 215 38.56 68.77 50.85
CA GLY A 215 39.38 69.40 49.82
C GLY A 215 38.54 69.79 48.61
N GLN A 216 37.49 70.56 48.84
CA GLN A 216 36.84 71.34 47.80
C GLN A 216 37.45 72.75 47.82
N GLN A 217 37.70 73.27 46.61
CA GLN A 217 37.86 74.69 46.23
C GLN A 217 39.28 75.30 46.21
N SER A 218 39.73 75.61 44.98
CA SER A 218 39.95 76.98 44.46
C SER A 218 41.12 76.97 43.46
N ALA A 219 41.18 77.67 42.33
CA ALA A 219 40.26 78.32 41.42
C ALA A 219 41.14 78.84 40.26
N TYR A 220 40.56 78.92 39.06
CA TYR A 220 40.73 80.00 38.09
C TYR A 220 42.02 80.22 37.25
N ALA A 221 41.74 80.63 35.99
CA ALA A 221 42.56 81.18 34.90
C ALA A 221 43.28 80.15 34.00
N LYS A 222 43.15 80.13 32.66
CA LYS A 222 42.67 81.13 31.68
C LYS A 222 42.35 80.45 30.33
N LYS A 223 41.36 81.01 29.61
CA LYS A 223 41.06 80.98 28.15
C LYS A 223 42.09 80.28 27.25
N THR A 224 41.71 79.50 26.23
CA THR A 224 41.19 80.04 24.94
C THR A 224 40.53 78.93 24.09
N ILE A 225 39.36 79.23 23.51
CA ILE A 225 38.72 78.54 22.38
C ILE A 225 38.75 79.54 21.20
N PRO A 226 39.01 79.12 19.95
CA PRO A 226 37.91 78.97 18.97
C PRO A 226 37.95 77.60 18.27
N LYS A 227 36.80 76.91 18.09
CA LYS A 227 35.93 76.90 16.88
C LYS A 227 36.61 76.30 15.64
N ARG A 228 35.98 75.52 14.76
CA ARG A 228 34.65 74.88 14.64
C ARG A 228 34.63 74.33 13.20
N ARG A 229 33.95 73.18 12.99
CA ARG A 229 33.27 72.77 11.74
C ARG A 229 34.18 72.50 10.53
N ILE A 230 33.86 71.53 9.68
CA ILE A 230 32.53 71.27 9.08
C ILE A 230 31.99 69.92 9.49
#